data_AF-A0A8J7NIB5-F1
#
_entry.id   AF-A0A8J7NIB5-F1
#
_cell.length_a   1.000
_cell.length_b   1.000
_cell.length_c   1.000
_cell.angle_alpha   90.00
_cell.angle_beta   90.00
_cell.angle_gamma   90.00
#
_symmetry.space_group_name_H-M   'P 1'
#
loop_
_entity.id
_entity.type
_entity.pdbx_description
1 polymer ?
#
loop_
_entity_poly.entity_id
_entity_poly.type
_entity_poly.pdbx_seq_one_letter_code
_entity_poly.pdbx_strand_id
1 'polypeptide(L)'
;MGSLLFSYTRTNARSICTLLSHSRPLVFLHPSVRSPVDTGAPRVRCSSTREGNKFPGSYRNSGTKWKDFPSREKPPSSVFEAGTAKRKAELFKRKEGKDLAEGPEKPRRPKENDIPSRPLTAAEWKNRKESARAPQRFEVKMMEKMLAAGSAIDVAQSLLAYVATETGTVSYELLLRYLTLCVHGNHPAEVFDMYDIMRQRFKTLDTGAYSLFIKGFSTPSARNYGDAIWGAVQHGESTTAWELYEEMVGKGLSPNQETWQTLFDSGLSGQGNESKLQSILLHMRDNQIYPGEALAKSIRAWFESLPGNRWEGSWATVETSAFPWLSLRPPMSSGVCRSCRAQLESIQLSEEEYGQLKDRVMSDVIQGRDVFTKTTPQELGSFMSFVKKRPPFDVVIDGLNVANTSSKGNQAKTLLAVVSELASQGLRVLVLGRKHMLKSSRSWDRSHMALIQQKADCFFTENISEDDPFLLYAALHSGNHCRFVSRDLMRDHKACLPDSSARRLFFKWQRGHQLVLPNFLPGQRIRFQEILSYDTIVQTHESSWHIPYDVEGLERCSYEVPKQWLCLRSTS
;
A
#
# COMPACT_ATOMS: atom_id res chain seq x y z
N MET A 1 51.79 -23.30 16.57
CA MET A 1 50.87 -23.31 15.41
C MET A 1 49.46 -23.11 15.95
N GLY A 2 48.84 -21.98 15.62
CA GLY A 2 47.50 -21.62 16.07
C GLY A 2 46.96 -20.53 15.17
N SER A 3 46.51 -20.93 13.99
CA SER A 3 45.99 -20.09 12.93
C SER A 3 44.63 -19.51 13.34
N LEU A 4 44.60 -18.21 13.66
CA LEU A 4 43.36 -17.44 13.69
C LEU A 4 42.96 -17.12 12.24
N LEU A 5 42.01 -17.90 11.74
CA LEU A 5 41.29 -17.64 10.50
C LEU A 5 40.57 -16.29 10.60
N PHE A 6 41.06 -15.28 9.88
CA PHE A 6 40.30 -14.08 9.57
C PHE A 6 39.17 -14.47 8.62
N SER A 7 37.96 -14.65 9.14
CA SER A 7 36.75 -14.71 8.32
C SER A 7 36.46 -13.30 7.79
N TYR A 8 36.30 -13.16 6.46
CA TYR A 8 35.79 -11.97 5.79
C TYR A 8 34.45 -11.57 6.41
N THR A 9 34.47 -10.60 7.32
CA THR A 9 33.26 -9.96 7.83
C THR A 9 32.91 -8.81 6.90
N ARG A 10 31.66 -8.77 6.43
CA ARG A 10 31.10 -7.66 5.64
C ARG A 10 31.31 -6.34 6.42
N THR A 11 32.10 -5.43 5.86
CA THR A 11 32.42 -4.13 6.47
C THR A 11 31.24 -3.16 6.30
N ASN A 12 30.19 -3.23 7.12
CA ASN A 12 29.09 -2.26 7.09
C ASN A 12 29.56 -0.87 7.64
N ALA A 13 28.97 0.26 7.23
CA ALA A 13 29.14 1.58 7.84
C ALA A 13 29.23 1.60 9.39
N ARG A 14 28.49 0.74 10.09
CA ARG A 14 28.61 0.58 11.57
C ARG A 14 30.01 0.23 12.05
N SER A 15 30.75 -0.58 11.29
CA SER A 15 32.14 -0.95 11.60
C SER A 15 33.10 0.24 11.49
N ILE A 16 32.76 1.23 10.66
CA ILE A 16 33.51 2.49 10.55
C ILE A 16 33.29 3.33 11.82
N CYS A 17 32.08 3.32 12.39
CA CYS A 17 31.78 4.03 13.65
C CYS A 17 32.65 3.56 14.81
N THR A 18 32.90 2.24 14.93
CA THR A 18 33.79 1.67 15.96
C THR A 18 35.27 2.03 15.78
N LEU A 19 35.71 2.28 14.54
CA LEU A 19 37.08 2.72 14.24
C LEU A 19 37.28 4.21 14.59
N LEU A 20 36.20 4.99 14.53
CA LEU A 20 36.22 6.44 14.78
C LEU A 20 36.08 6.84 16.26
N SER A 21 35.63 5.93 17.13
CA SER A 21 35.40 6.18 18.56
C SER A 21 36.66 6.09 19.45
N HIS A 22 37.82 5.70 18.89
CA HIS A 22 39.08 5.57 19.64
C HIS A 22 39.86 6.90 19.82
N SER A 23 39.32 8.03 19.38
CA SER A 23 39.87 9.37 19.64
C SER A 23 39.10 10.02 20.80
N ARG A 24 39.76 10.17 21.96
CA ARG A 24 39.21 10.58 23.27
C ARG A 24 38.12 11.69 23.22
N PRO A 25 37.01 11.55 23.98
CA PRO A 25 36.20 12.70 24.38
C PRO A 25 36.91 13.49 25.49
N LEU A 26 36.89 14.82 25.41
CA LEU A 26 37.17 15.70 26.54
C LEU A 26 36.10 15.46 27.62
N VAL A 27 36.53 14.92 28.75
CA VAL A 27 35.70 14.71 29.94
C VAL A 27 35.39 16.06 30.57
N PHE A 28 34.11 16.47 30.53
CA PHE A 28 33.57 17.44 31.50
C PHE A 28 32.93 16.63 32.64
N LEU A 29 33.57 16.67 33.82
CA LEU A 29 33.00 16.18 35.07
C LEU A 29 31.87 17.14 35.49
N HIS A 30 30.68 16.60 35.73
CA HIS A 30 29.63 17.28 36.49
C HIS A 30 29.37 16.49 37.79
N PRO A 31 29.18 17.15 38.96
CA PRO A 31 29.09 16.45 40.23
C PRO A 31 27.75 15.71 40.38
N SER A 32 27.83 14.60 41.09
CA SER A 32 26.73 13.74 41.50
C SER A 32 25.72 14.46 42.40
N VAL A 33 24.43 14.31 42.10
CA VAL A 33 23.35 14.51 43.08
C VAL A 33 22.45 13.28 43.04
N ARG A 34 22.30 12.68 44.23
CA ARG A 34 21.53 11.47 44.52
C ARG A 34 20.02 11.71 44.33
N SER A 35 19.34 10.70 43.78
CA SER A 35 17.88 10.56 43.84
C SER A 35 17.46 9.92 45.17
N PRO A 36 16.35 10.33 45.79
CA PRO A 36 15.60 9.49 46.71
C PRO A 36 14.38 8.86 46.03
N VAL A 37 13.96 7.75 46.63
CA VAL A 37 12.98 6.76 46.17
C VAL A 37 11.58 7.13 46.67
N ASP A 38 10.58 6.82 45.84
CA ASP A 38 9.38 6.01 46.16
C ASP A 38 7.95 6.62 46.13
N THR A 39 7.06 5.75 45.64
CA THR A 39 5.59 5.63 45.81
C THR A 39 4.61 6.42 44.93
N GLY A 40 3.65 5.67 44.35
CA GLY A 40 2.28 6.14 44.08
C GLY A 40 1.77 6.05 42.63
N ALA A 41 1.10 4.94 42.28
CA ALA A 41 0.13 4.86 41.17
C ALA A 41 -1.14 5.74 41.47
N PRO A 42 -2.12 6.00 40.56
CA PRO A 42 -2.43 5.28 39.32
C PRO A 42 -2.88 6.13 38.09
N ARG A 43 -3.14 5.39 37.00
CA ARG A 43 -3.71 5.73 35.67
C ARG A 43 -4.80 6.81 35.66
N VAL A 44 -4.74 7.68 34.63
CA VAL A 44 -5.93 8.26 33.98
C VAL A 44 -5.77 8.22 32.46
N ARG A 45 -6.83 7.73 31.82
CA ARG A 45 -7.10 7.61 30.39
C ARG A 45 -7.84 8.88 29.98
N CYS A 46 -7.44 9.59 28.91
CA CYS A 46 -8.27 10.65 28.36
C CYS A 46 -8.35 10.58 26.83
N SER A 47 -9.60 10.46 26.40
CA SER A 47 -10.17 10.51 25.07
C SER A 47 -10.57 11.95 24.70
N SER A 48 -10.78 12.17 23.38
CA SER A 48 -11.56 13.28 22.78
C SER A 48 -10.85 14.65 22.81
N THR A 49 -11.09 15.63 21.93
CA THR A 49 -12.13 15.88 20.93
C THR A 49 -11.65 17.01 19.99
N ARG A 50 -12.34 17.14 18.84
CA ARG A 50 -12.26 18.25 17.87
C ARG A 50 -12.86 19.56 18.41
N GLU A 51 -12.73 20.60 17.58
CA GLU A 51 -13.30 21.98 17.63
C GLU A 51 -12.31 23.02 18.19
N GLY A 52 -11.98 24.14 17.53
CA GLY A 52 -12.65 24.91 16.49
C GLY A 52 -12.90 26.31 17.05
N ASN A 53 -12.27 27.37 16.52
CA ASN A 53 -12.78 28.74 16.62
C ASN A 53 -12.07 29.72 15.68
N LYS A 54 -12.86 30.64 15.11
CA LYS A 54 -12.51 31.70 14.15
C LYS A 54 -12.71 33.11 14.76
N PHE A 55 -11.95 34.07 14.19
CA PHE A 55 -12.21 35.53 14.00
C PHE A 55 -11.93 36.53 15.16
N PRO A 56 -11.88 37.87 14.91
CA PRO A 56 -10.99 38.66 14.02
C PRO A 56 -10.50 39.99 14.68
N GLY A 57 -9.75 40.88 13.99
CA GLY A 57 -9.67 42.31 14.39
C GLY A 57 -8.45 43.12 13.92
N SER A 58 -8.70 44.16 13.12
CA SER A 58 -7.76 45.10 12.48
C SER A 58 -7.42 46.31 13.37
N TYR A 59 -6.26 46.98 13.20
CA TYR A 59 -6.16 48.46 13.25
C TYR A 59 -4.96 48.99 12.44
N ARG A 60 -5.17 50.16 11.80
CA ARG A 60 -4.31 50.91 10.87
C ARG A 60 -3.92 52.28 11.47
N ASN A 61 -2.95 52.94 10.79
CA ASN A 61 -2.48 54.35 10.83
C ASN A 61 -1.30 54.65 11.77
N SER A 62 -0.12 55.13 11.33
CA SER A 62 0.38 56.10 10.31
C SER A 62 0.79 57.44 10.95
N GLY A 63 2.05 57.84 10.70
CA GLY A 63 2.64 59.11 11.17
C GLY A 63 4.16 59.16 10.94
N THR A 64 4.58 59.79 9.85
CA THR A 64 5.95 59.92 9.33
C THR A 64 6.69 61.14 9.88
N LYS A 65 8.02 61.02 10.12
CA LYS A 65 9.10 61.86 9.54
C LYS A 65 10.43 61.70 10.31
N TRP A 66 11.49 61.26 9.61
CA TRP A 66 12.88 61.67 9.85
C TRP A 66 13.65 61.61 8.51
N LYS A 67 14.55 62.59 8.31
CA LYS A 67 15.47 62.71 7.17
C LYS A 67 16.92 62.47 7.63
N ASP A 68 17.68 61.84 6.72
CA ASP A 68 19.13 61.90 6.46
C ASP A 68 20.12 60.92 7.17
N PHE A 69 20.32 59.76 6.50
CA PHE A 69 21.54 58.99 6.06
C PHE A 69 22.92 59.04 6.77
N PRO A 70 23.86 58.07 6.55
CA PRO A 70 23.76 56.75 5.86
C PRO A 70 24.51 55.57 6.55
N SER A 71 23.95 54.37 6.55
CA SER A 71 24.76 53.13 6.51
C SER A 71 23.99 51.99 5.86
N ARG A 72 24.63 51.35 4.89
CA ARG A 72 24.06 50.46 3.89
C ARG A 72 23.89 49.04 4.46
N GLU A 73 22.80 48.78 5.17
CA GLU A 73 22.35 47.42 5.48
C GLU A 73 21.22 47.00 4.54
N LYS A 74 21.40 45.86 3.86
CA LYS A 74 20.33 45.22 3.08
C LYS A 74 19.50 44.33 4.03
N PRO A 75 18.16 44.47 4.08
CA PRO A 75 17.30 43.58 4.84
C PRO A 75 17.10 42.23 4.12
N PRO A 76 16.68 41.17 4.85
CA PRO A 76 16.70 39.79 4.39
C PRO A 76 15.66 39.54 3.30
N SER A 77 16.09 38.96 2.17
CA SER A 77 15.20 38.61 1.08
C SER A 77 14.36 37.37 1.43
N SER A 78 13.05 37.59 1.36
CA SER A 78 11.95 36.64 1.43
C SER A 78 12.23 35.29 0.75
N VAL A 79 11.87 34.22 1.46
CA VAL A 79 11.72 32.86 0.95
C VAL A 79 10.48 32.85 0.03
N PHE A 80 10.54 32.13 -1.09
CA PHE A 80 9.56 32.10 -2.21
C PHE A 80 9.76 33.14 -3.32
N GLU A 81 10.76 32.92 -4.18
CA GLU A 81 10.76 33.44 -5.55
C GLU A 81 11.28 32.40 -6.54
N ALA A 82 10.36 31.77 -7.28
CA ALA A 82 10.61 30.88 -8.42
C ALA A 82 11.43 31.55 -9.55
N GLY A 83 11.60 32.89 -9.51
CA GLY A 83 12.48 33.63 -10.41
C GLY A 83 13.99 33.36 -10.21
N THR A 84 14.39 32.92 -9.01
CA THR A 84 15.83 32.70 -8.69
C THR A 84 16.36 31.40 -9.30
N ALA A 85 15.50 30.39 -9.44
CA ALA A 85 15.84 29.12 -10.10
C ALA A 85 16.01 29.32 -11.62
N LYS A 86 15.11 30.09 -12.25
CA LYS A 86 15.22 30.44 -13.68
C LYS A 86 16.45 31.31 -13.97
N ARG A 87 16.76 32.31 -13.11
CA ARG A 87 18.00 33.09 -13.23
C ARG A 87 19.26 32.25 -13.01
N LYS A 88 19.26 31.28 -12.09
CA LYS A 88 20.37 30.33 -11.94
C LYS A 88 20.52 29.44 -13.18
N ALA A 89 19.43 28.88 -13.71
CA ALA A 89 19.45 28.06 -14.92
C ALA A 89 19.91 28.85 -16.16
N GLU A 90 19.50 30.12 -16.32
CA GLU A 90 20.00 31.01 -17.36
C GLU A 90 21.46 31.44 -17.14
N LEU A 91 21.92 31.57 -15.89
CA LEU A 91 23.35 31.80 -15.59
C LEU A 91 24.22 30.59 -15.93
N PHE A 92 23.69 29.36 -15.74
CA PHE A 92 24.35 28.13 -16.17
C PHE A 92 24.39 28.02 -17.70
N LYS A 93 23.31 28.35 -18.42
CA LYS A 93 23.30 28.41 -19.90
C LYS A 93 24.20 29.52 -20.47
N ARG A 94 24.30 30.68 -19.81
CA ARG A 94 25.21 31.77 -20.23
C ARG A 94 26.68 31.46 -19.94
N LYS A 95 26.99 30.63 -18.94
CA LYS A 95 28.35 30.10 -18.70
C LYS A 95 28.75 29.09 -19.77
N GLU A 96 27.83 28.25 -20.24
CA GLU A 96 28.10 27.34 -21.38
C GLU A 96 28.32 28.07 -22.72
N GLY A 97 27.76 29.28 -22.89
CA GLY A 97 27.88 30.06 -24.13
C GLY A 97 29.07 31.03 -24.21
N LYS A 98 29.87 31.20 -23.15
CA LYS A 98 31.01 32.15 -23.14
C LYS A 98 32.40 31.52 -23.03
N ASP A 99 32.49 30.21 -22.85
CA ASP A 99 33.77 29.46 -22.81
C ASP A 99 34.13 28.85 -24.19
N LEU A 100 33.87 29.56 -25.29
CA LEU A 100 34.20 29.18 -26.67
C LEU A 100 35.42 29.94 -27.24
N ALA A 101 36.41 30.24 -26.40
CA ALA A 101 37.71 30.73 -26.86
C ALA A 101 38.81 30.31 -25.90
N GLU A 102 38.93 29.00 -25.66
CA GLU A 102 40.10 28.21 -25.23
C GLU A 102 39.55 26.92 -24.59
N GLY A 103 39.72 25.79 -25.29
CA GLY A 103 38.96 24.58 -25.01
C GLY A 103 39.35 23.89 -23.69
N PRO A 104 38.39 23.42 -22.87
CA PRO A 104 38.66 22.46 -21.83
C PRO A 104 38.67 21.04 -22.42
N GLU A 105 39.71 20.26 -22.12
CA GLU A 105 39.75 18.82 -22.42
C GLU A 105 38.50 18.12 -21.85
N LYS A 106 37.81 17.34 -22.70
CA LYS A 106 36.70 16.47 -22.28
C LYS A 106 37.15 15.55 -21.13
N PRO A 107 36.34 15.31 -20.08
CA PRO A 107 36.66 14.32 -19.07
C PRO A 107 36.68 12.93 -19.73
N ARG A 108 37.86 12.32 -19.79
CA ARG A 108 38.04 10.93 -20.25
C ARG A 108 37.22 10.01 -19.33
N ARG A 109 36.41 9.11 -19.91
CA ARG A 109 35.83 7.98 -19.17
C ARG A 109 36.96 7.25 -18.43
N PRO A 110 36.86 7.01 -17.11
CA PRO A 110 37.89 6.26 -16.39
C PRO A 110 38.01 4.87 -17.02
N LYS A 111 39.24 4.44 -17.33
CA LYS A 111 39.50 3.09 -17.84
C LYS A 111 39.09 2.08 -16.76
N GLU A 112 38.50 0.97 -17.18
CA GLU A 112 37.97 -0.12 -16.33
C GLU A 112 38.99 -0.68 -15.31
N ASN A 113 40.29 -0.48 -15.54
CA ASN A 113 41.38 -0.93 -14.67
C ASN A 113 41.71 -0.01 -13.47
N ASP A 114 41.09 1.17 -13.34
CA ASP A 114 41.43 2.14 -12.27
C ASP A 114 40.67 1.92 -10.96
N ILE A 115 39.50 1.27 -11.00
CA ILE A 115 38.63 1.06 -9.85
C ILE A 115 38.75 -0.41 -9.41
N PRO A 116 38.92 -0.72 -8.10
CA PRO A 116 38.96 -2.10 -7.65
C PRO A 116 37.62 -2.81 -7.90
N SER A 117 37.67 -4.05 -8.40
CA SER A 117 36.51 -4.92 -8.58
C SER A 117 36.07 -5.64 -7.29
N ARG A 118 36.89 -5.56 -6.23
CA ARG A 118 36.64 -6.13 -4.91
C ARG A 118 37.09 -5.18 -3.80
N PRO A 119 36.56 -5.32 -2.57
CA PRO A 119 37.10 -4.67 -1.39
C PRO A 119 38.60 -4.95 -1.23
N LEU A 120 39.36 -3.91 -0.86
CA LEU A 120 40.80 -4.01 -0.64
C LEU A 120 41.13 -3.90 0.85
N THR A 121 42.22 -4.54 1.25
CA THR A 121 42.80 -4.42 2.58
C THR A 121 43.50 -3.06 2.77
N ALA A 122 43.73 -2.66 4.02
CA ALA A 122 44.42 -1.41 4.33
C ALA A 122 45.82 -1.31 3.68
N ALA A 123 46.56 -2.42 3.60
CA ALA A 123 47.87 -2.47 2.96
C ALA A 123 47.78 -2.28 1.43
N GLU A 124 46.78 -2.87 0.79
CA GLU A 124 46.53 -2.71 -0.65
C GLU A 124 46.10 -1.27 -0.98
N TRP A 125 45.27 -0.65 -0.14
CA TRP A 125 44.90 0.76 -0.28
C TRP A 125 46.10 1.70 -0.12
N LYS A 126 46.96 1.43 0.87
CA LYS A 126 48.17 2.21 1.12
C LYS A 126 49.13 2.16 -0.06
N ASN A 127 49.40 0.98 -0.61
CA ASN A 127 50.26 0.84 -1.78
C ASN A 127 49.70 1.60 -3.00
N ARG A 128 48.38 1.53 -3.24
CA ARG A 128 47.73 2.30 -4.31
C ARG A 128 47.82 3.81 -4.10
N LYS A 129 47.72 4.29 -2.86
CA LYS A 129 47.85 5.71 -2.52
C LYS A 129 49.29 6.21 -2.72
N GLU A 130 50.29 5.42 -2.30
CA GLU A 130 51.71 5.73 -2.48
C GLU A 130 52.13 5.73 -3.96
N SER A 131 51.50 4.86 -4.77
CA SER A 131 51.73 4.80 -6.22
C SER A 131 50.95 5.87 -7.01
N ALA A 132 50.09 6.67 -6.36
CA ALA A 132 49.24 7.65 -7.03
C ALA A 132 49.97 8.98 -7.28
N ARG A 133 49.70 9.60 -8.43
CA ARG A 133 50.26 10.91 -8.82
C ARG A 133 49.88 12.06 -7.88
N ALA A 134 48.82 11.92 -7.09
CA ALA A 134 48.34 12.95 -6.15
C ALA A 134 47.82 12.31 -4.85
N PRO A 135 48.71 11.92 -3.92
CA PRO A 135 48.32 11.17 -2.71
C PRO A 135 47.39 11.94 -1.78
N GLN A 136 47.46 13.28 -1.79
CA GLN A 136 46.73 14.16 -0.85
C GLN A 136 45.22 14.25 -1.10
N ARG A 137 44.73 13.89 -2.29
CA ARG A 137 43.29 13.86 -2.62
C ARG A 137 42.88 12.50 -3.18
N PHE A 138 43.66 11.46 -2.88
CA PHE A 138 43.51 10.15 -3.47
C PHE A 138 42.12 9.56 -3.18
N GLU A 139 41.68 9.65 -1.93
CA GLU A 139 40.46 9.05 -1.41
C GLU A 139 39.21 9.70 -1.99
N VAL A 140 39.20 11.04 -2.03
CA VAL A 140 38.10 11.82 -2.61
C VAL A 140 37.98 11.54 -4.11
N LYS A 141 39.10 11.53 -4.84
CA LYS A 141 39.11 11.22 -6.29
C LYS A 141 38.73 9.78 -6.57
N MET A 142 39.11 8.84 -5.70
CA MET A 142 38.73 7.43 -5.83
C MET A 142 37.22 7.25 -5.62
N MET A 143 36.63 7.91 -4.62
CA MET A 143 35.18 7.90 -4.39
C MET A 143 34.40 8.56 -5.54
N GLU A 144 34.92 9.64 -6.14
CA GLU A 144 34.34 10.25 -7.34
C GLU A 144 34.34 9.30 -8.54
N LYS A 145 35.43 8.55 -8.74
CA LYS A 145 35.49 7.50 -9.77
C LYS A 145 34.47 6.40 -9.50
N MET A 146 34.32 5.95 -8.26
CA MET A 146 33.33 4.93 -7.86
C MET A 146 31.89 5.40 -8.10
N LEU A 147 31.59 6.68 -7.79
CA LEU A 147 30.30 7.31 -8.08
C LEU A 147 30.00 7.34 -9.58
N ALA A 148 30.97 7.76 -10.39
CA ALA A 148 30.81 7.84 -11.85
C ALA A 148 30.62 6.47 -12.50
N ALA A 149 31.17 5.41 -11.90
CA ALA A 149 31.09 4.04 -12.40
C ALA A 149 29.95 3.21 -11.79
N GLY A 150 29.21 3.74 -10.79
CA GLY A 150 28.19 2.97 -10.08
C GLY A 150 28.74 1.74 -9.36
N SER A 151 29.93 1.84 -8.77
CA SER A 151 30.65 0.70 -8.19
C SER A 151 29.97 0.11 -6.94
N ALA A 152 30.30 -1.16 -6.64
CA ALA A 152 29.78 -1.86 -5.48
C ALA A 152 30.16 -1.14 -4.16
N ILE A 153 29.19 -1.06 -3.24
CA ILE A 153 29.30 -0.27 -2.01
C ILE A 153 30.37 -0.81 -1.05
N ASP A 154 30.66 -2.10 -1.10
CA ASP A 154 31.66 -2.79 -0.28
C ASP A 154 33.10 -2.32 -0.57
N VAL A 155 33.39 -1.95 -1.81
CA VAL A 155 34.67 -1.34 -2.19
C VAL A 155 34.82 0.04 -1.55
N ALA A 156 33.77 0.85 -1.59
CA ALA A 156 33.74 2.17 -0.96
C ALA A 156 33.82 2.10 0.57
N GLN A 157 33.17 1.11 1.19
CA GLN A 157 33.30 0.82 2.62
C GLN A 157 34.73 0.47 3.01
N SER A 158 35.41 -0.37 2.23
CA SER A 158 36.81 -0.72 2.48
C SER A 158 37.75 0.49 2.42
N LEU A 159 37.48 1.43 1.51
CA LEU A 159 38.22 2.68 1.41
C LEU A 159 37.99 3.56 2.65
N LEU A 160 36.74 3.72 3.09
CA LEU A 160 36.43 4.49 4.30
C LEU A 160 37.04 3.87 5.56
N ALA A 161 37.03 2.54 5.68
CA ALA A 161 37.65 1.83 6.80
C ALA A 161 39.17 2.04 6.84
N TYR A 162 39.83 2.00 5.68
CA TYR A 162 41.25 2.34 5.55
C TYR A 162 41.53 3.78 6.01
N VAL A 163 40.75 4.76 5.54
CA VAL A 163 40.92 6.18 5.92
C VAL A 163 40.71 6.40 7.41
N ALA A 164 39.66 5.79 7.98
CA ALA A 164 39.38 5.85 9.40
C ALA A 164 40.53 5.27 10.24
N THR A 165 41.14 4.18 9.78
CA THR A 165 42.25 3.52 10.47
C THR A 165 43.57 4.29 10.33
N GLU A 166 43.86 4.83 9.15
CA GLU A 166 45.11 5.54 8.87
C GLU A 166 45.16 6.94 9.51
N THR A 167 44.03 7.65 9.49
CA THR A 167 43.98 9.06 9.92
C THR A 167 43.23 9.29 11.23
N GLY A 168 42.53 8.28 11.76
CA GLY A 168 41.67 8.39 12.95
C GLY A 168 40.38 9.18 12.71
N THR A 169 40.17 9.72 11.51
CA THR A 169 38.99 10.50 11.16
C THR A 169 38.57 10.27 9.70
N VAL A 170 37.41 10.79 9.31
CA VAL A 170 36.95 10.80 7.92
C VAL A 170 36.39 12.18 7.66
N SER A 171 36.79 12.80 6.54
CA SER A 171 36.36 14.15 6.19
C SER A 171 34.87 14.20 5.83
N TYR A 172 34.23 15.33 6.11
CA TYR A 172 32.84 15.60 5.71
C TYR A 172 32.63 15.40 4.20
N GLU A 173 33.58 15.89 3.40
CA GLU A 173 33.57 15.81 1.95
C GLU A 173 33.52 14.35 1.43
N LEU A 174 34.24 13.44 2.10
CA LEU A 174 34.30 12.03 1.73
C LEU A 174 33.04 11.28 2.18
N LEU A 175 32.52 11.58 3.38
CA LEU A 175 31.25 11.02 3.88
C LEU A 175 30.07 11.45 3.01
N LEU A 176 30.03 12.71 2.54
CA LEU A 176 28.98 13.20 1.65
C LEU A 176 28.97 12.46 0.29
N ARG A 177 30.15 12.17 -0.26
CA ARG A 177 30.27 11.39 -1.50
C ARG A 177 29.87 9.92 -1.31
N TYR A 178 30.23 9.32 -0.17
CA TYR A 178 29.75 7.98 0.17
C TYR A 178 28.23 7.93 0.37
N LEU A 179 27.66 8.90 1.10
CA LEU A 179 26.21 9.03 1.24
C LEU A 179 25.52 9.15 -0.14
N THR A 180 26.10 9.91 -1.05
CA THR A 180 25.62 10.01 -2.43
C THR A 180 25.60 8.64 -3.10
N LEU A 181 26.65 7.82 -2.94
CA LEU A 181 26.71 6.47 -3.48
C LEU A 181 25.65 5.56 -2.85
N CYS A 182 25.45 5.64 -1.53
CA CYS A 182 24.41 4.88 -0.82
C CYS A 182 22.99 5.19 -1.34
N VAL A 183 22.70 6.48 -1.57
CA VAL A 183 21.39 6.92 -2.08
C VAL A 183 21.18 6.48 -3.53
N HIS A 184 22.20 6.57 -4.39
CA HIS A 184 22.09 6.11 -5.79
C HIS A 184 22.02 4.59 -5.92
N GLY A 185 22.71 3.86 -5.03
CA GLY A 185 22.67 2.39 -4.95
C GLY A 185 21.46 1.82 -4.20
N ASN A 186 20.54 2.67 -3.73
CA ASN A 186 19.36 2.28 -2.93
C ASN A 186 19.71 1.41 -1.71
N HIS A 187 20.66 1.88 -0.90
CA HIS A 187 21.13 1.19 0.31
C HIS A 187 20.65 1.91 1.59
N PRO A 188 19.36 1.78 1.99
CA PRO A 188 18.78 2.58 3.07
C PRO A 188 19.44 2.34 4.43
N ALA A 189 19.85 1.11 4.74
CA ALA A 189 20.57 0.80 5.98
C ALA A 189 21.85 1.64 6.13
N GLU A 190 22.61 1.79 5.05
CA GLU A 190 23.85 2.58 5.03
C GLU A 190 23.56 4.08 5.12
N VAL A 191 22.43 4.55 4.57
CA VAL A 191 21.98 5.94 4.73
C VAL A 191 21.66 6.26 6.19
N PHE A 192 21.00 5.33 6.91
CA PHE A 192 20.75 5.48 8.35
C PHE A 192 22.05 5.53 9.16
N ASP A 193 22.97 4.59 8.90
CA ASP A 193 24.25 4.57 9.61
C ASP A 193 25.10 5.83 9.30
N MET A 194 25.04 6.36 8.06
CA MET A 194 25.68 7.63 7.70
C MET A 194 25.07 8.84 8.40
N TYR A 195 23.75 8.86 8.58
CA TYR A 195 23.09 9.93 9.32
C TYR A 195 23.53 9.98 10.76
N ASP A 196 23.58 8.82 11.43
CA ASP A 196 24.07 8.72 12.80
C ASP A 196 25.53 9.16 12.91
N ILE A 197 26.40 8.69 12.01
CA ILE A 197 27.83 9.08 11.99
C ILE A 197 27.99 10.58 11.74
N MET A 198 27.34 11.14 10.72
CA MET A 198 27.49 12.56 10.38
C MET A 198 26.90 13.47 11.46
N ARG A 199 25.77 13.10 12.08
CA ARG A 199 25.16 13.88 13.16
C ARG A 199 25.95 13.82 14.47
N GLN A 200 26.58 12.68 14.78
CA GLN A 200 27.44 12.56 15.95
C GLN A 200 28.75 13.36 15.80
N ARG A 201 29.29 13.46 14.58
CA ARG A 201 30.60 14.09 14.33
C ARG A 201 30.53 15.57 13.95
N PHE A 202 29.43 16.03 13.35
CA PHE A 202 29.30 17.41 12.88
C PHE A 202 28.10 18.10 13.53
N LYS A 203 28.31 19.31 14.05
CA LYS A 203 27.26 20.11 14.72
C LYS A 203 26.13 20.53 13.78
N THR A 204 26.45 20.74 12.50
CA THR A 204 25.51 21.16 11.46
C THR A 204 25.84 20.42 10.16
N LEU A 205 24.80 19.98 9.45
CA LEU A 205 24.92 19.43 8.11
C LEU A 205 24.44 20.49 7.12
N ASP A 206 25.00 20.50 5.92
CA ASP A 206 24.55 21.41 4.87
C ASP A 206 23.25 20.93 4.19
N THR A 207 22.63 21.82 3.42
CA THR A 207 21.40 21.51 2.68
C THR A 207 21.59 20.34 1.71
N GLY A 208 22.80 20.15 1.18
CA GLY A 208 23.15 19.02 0.31
C GLY A 208 23.04 17.68 1.03
N ALA A 209 23.64 17.56 2.21
CA ALA A 209 23.53 16.36 3.05
C ALA A 209 22.08 16.09 3.46
N TYR A 210 21.34 17.10 3.94
CA TYR A 210 19.92 16.91 4.29
C TYR A 210 19.07 16.46 3.09
N SER A 211 19.32 17.00 1.90
CA SER A 211 18.60 16.59 0.68
C SER A 211 18.88 15.13 0.30
N LEU A 212 20.14 14.69 0.45
CA LEU A 212 20.52 13.29 0.24
C LEU A 212 19.91 12.36 1.28
N PHE A 213 19.88 12.77 2.55
CA PHE A 213 19.21 12.01 3.61
C PHE A 213 17.71 11.90 3.35
N ILE A 214 17.03 13.00 3.03
CA ILE A 214 15.60 12.97 2.69
C ILE A 214 15.36 12.02 1.50
N LYS A 215 16.18 12.08 0.46
CA LYS A 215 16.11 11.19 -0.71
C LYS A 215 16.39 9.71 -0.36
N GLY A 216 17.33 9.44 0.55
CA GLY A 216 17.69 8.09 0.97
C GLY A 216 16.76 7.49 2.04
N PHE A 217 16.05 8.33 2.79
CA PHE A 217 15.10 7.93 3.82
C PHE A 217 13.67 7.78 3.30
N SER A 218 13.30 8.57 2.30
CA SER A 218 11.91 8.66 1.87
C SER A 218 11.69 7.80 0.65
N THR A 219 11.04 6.66 0.83
CA THR A 219 10.21 6.10 -0.23
C THR A 219 8.97 6.99 -0.32
N PRO A 220 8.72 7.69 -1.44
CA PRO A 220 7.56 8.56 -1.52
C PRO A 220 6.29 7.75 -1.32
N SER A 221 5.41 8.23 -0.43
CA SER A 221 4.10 7.61 -0.23
C SER A 221 3.17 7.90 -1.41
N ALA A 222 2.07 7.15 -1.53
CA ALA A 222 1.02 7.44 -2.52
C ALA A 222 0.51 8.89 -2.43
N ARG A 223 0.47 9.46 -1.21
CA ARG A 223 0.10 10.86 -1.00
C ARG A 223 1.13 11.83 -1.57
N ASN A 224 2.43 11.55 -1.40
CA ASN A 224 3.48 12.42 -1.95
C ASN A 224 3.45 12.44 -3.49
N TYR A 225 3.20 11.28 -4.12
CA TYR A 225 2.94 11.23 -5.55
C TYR A 225 1.69 12.01 -5.94
N GLY A 226 0.58 11.84 -5.19
CA GLY A 226 -0.65 12.59 -5.43
C GLY A 226 -0.44 14.10 -5.41
N ASP A 227 0.25 14.63 -4.40
CA ASP A 227 0.56 16.06 -4.29
C ASP A 227 1.41 16.56 -5.49
N ALA A 228 2.39 15.76 -5.93
CA ALA A 228 3.26 16.10 -7.05
C ALA A 228 2.52 16.03 -8.40
N ILE A 229 1.67 15.02 -8.60
CA ILE A 229 0.80 14.88 -9.78
C ILE A 229 -0.16 16.07 -9.86
N TRP A 230 -0.77 16.44 -8.74
CA TRP A 230 -1.62 17.63 -8.65
C TRP A 230 -0.86 18.90 -9.05
N GLY A 231 0.33 19.12 -8.50
CA GLY A 231 1.17 20.26 -8.86
C GLY A 231 1.51 20.30 -10.36
N ALA A 232 1.92 19.17 -10.94
CA ALA A 232 2.24 19.07 -12.36
C ALA A 232 1.02 19.40 -13.25
N VAL A 233 -0.17 18.90 -12.90
CA VAL A 233 -1.42 19.23 -13.60
C VAL A 233 -1.74 20.72 -13.53
N GLN A 234 -1.63 21.36 -12.36
CA GLN A 234 -1.91 22.80 -12.20
C GLN A 234 -0.96 23.68 -13.05
N HIS A 235 0.23 23.20 -13.36
CA HIS A 235 1.21 23.89 -14.20
C HIS A 235 1.14 23.50 -15.69
N GLY A 236 0.18 22.67 -16.10
CA GLY A 236 0.03 22.21 -17.49
C GLY A 236 1.06 21.16 -17.91
N GLU A 237 1.81 20.58 -16.98
CA GLU A 237 2.85 19.58 -17.23
C GLU A 237 2.25 18.16 -17.26
N SER A 238 1.34 17.91 -18.21
CA SER A 238 0.59 16.65 -18.30
C SER A 238 1.49 15.41 -18.43
N THR A 239 2.57 15.50 -19.22
CA THR A 239 3.53 14.39 -19.38
C THR A 239 4.14 13.97 -18.04
N THR A 240 4.62 14.94 -17.25
CA THR A 240 5.21 14.69 -15.94
C THR A 240 4.21 14.12 -14.94
N ALA A 241 2.96 14.59 -14.97
CA ALA A 241 1.89 14.03 -14.14
C ALA A 241 1.67 12.53 -14.43
N TRP A 242 1.66 12.13 -15.69
CA TRP A 242 1.52 10.72 -16.07
C TRP A 242 2.76 9.88 -15.77
N GLU A 243 3.97 10.41 -15.96
CA GLU A 243 5.23 9.72 -15.58
C GLU A 243 5.25 9.42 -14.07
N LEU A 244 4.84 10.39 -13.25
CA LEU A 244 4.73 10.21 -11.79
C LEU A 244 3.65 9.19 -11.41
N TYR A 245 2.53 9.17 -12.12
CA TYR A 245 1.47 8.18 -11.92
C TYR A 245 1.96 6.76 -12.26
N GLU A 246 2.63 6.60 -13.40
CA GLU A 246 3.20 5.32 -13.85
C GLU A 246 4.31 4.84 -12.89
N GLU A 247 5.17 5.73 -12.39
CA GLU A 247 6.18 5.40 -11.38
C GLU A 247 5.54 4.93 -10.06
N MET A 248 4.50 5.64 -9.59
CA MET A 248 3.79 5.28 -8.36
C MET A 248 3.19 3.87 -8.46
N VAL A 249 2.48 3.59 -9.55
CA VAL A 249 1.86 2.27 -9.80
C VAL A 249 2.95 1.20 -9.97
N GLY A 250 4.04 1.51 -10.68
CA GLY A 250 5.18 0.61 -10.86
C GLY A 250 5.88 0.22 -9.55
N LYS A 251 5.80 1.07 -8.52
CA LYS A 251 6.28 0.78 -7.15
C LYS A 251 5.27 -0.01 -6.30
N GLY A 252 4.14 -0.43 -6.87
CA GLY A 252 3.09 -1.14 -6.16
C GLY A 252 2.28 -0.27 -5.19
N LEU A 253 2.38 1.06 -5.31
CA LEU A 253 1.58 1.98 -4.51
C LEU A 253 0.20 2.14 -5.14
N SER A 254 -0.85 2.10 -4.31
CA SER A 254 -2.22 2.33 -4.76
C SER A 254 -2.51 3.85 -4.79
N PRO A 255 -2.89 4.41 -5.95
CA PRO A 255 -3.34 5.81 -6.03
C PRO A 255 -4.51 6.06 -5.08
N ASN A 256 -4.60 7.27 -4.53
CA ASN A 256 -5.77 7.69 -3.77
C ASN A 256 -6.85 8.30 -4.69
N GLN A 257 -8.04 8.51 -4.14
CA GLN A 257 -9.19 9.06 -4.85
C GLN A 257 -8.90 10.46 -5.42
N GLU A 258 -8.17 11.30 -4.67
CA GLU A 258 -7.80 12.67 -5.05
C GLU A 258 -6.84 12.71 -6.26
N THR A 259 -5.89 11.77 -6.33
CA THR A 259 -4.96 11.63 -7.46
C THR A 259 -5.73 11.29 -8.74
N TRP A 260 -6.66 10.32 -8.68
CA TRP A 260 -7.49 10.01 -9.85
C TRP A 260 -8.38 11.18 -10.23
N GLN A 261 -8.99 11.87 -9.25
CA GLN A 261 -9.84 13.02 -9.51
C GLN A 261 -9.08 14.10 -10.27
N THR A 262 -7.88 14.42 -9.80
CA THR A 262 -6.96 15.36 -10.46
C THR A 262 -6.68 14.98 -11.92
N LEU A 263 -6.45 13.70 -12.21
CA LEU A 263 -6.19 13.24 -13.57
C LEU A 263 -7.43 13.36 -14.47
N PHE A 264 -8.62 12.99 -13.98
CA PHE A 264 -9.86 13.16 -14.74
C PHE A 264 -10.19 14.64 -14.98
N ASP A 265 -10.02 15.50 -13.97
CA ASP A 265 -10.21 16.95 -14.11
C ASP A 265 -9.22 17.55 -15.13
N SER A 266 -7.96 17.07 -15.15
CA SER A 266 -6.97 17.48 -16.16
C SER A 266 -7.33 17.05 -17.58
N GLY A 267 -8.02 15.90 -17.71
CA GLY A 267 -8.49 15.36 -18.98
C GLY A 267 -9.48 16.28 -19.72
N LEU A 268 -10.12 17.21 -19.00
CA LEU A 268 -11.00 18.24 -19.58
C LEU A 268 -10.23 19.24 -20.45
N SER A 269 -8.93 19.41 -20.21
CA SER A 269 -8.11 20.47 -20.81
C SER A 269 -7.12 19.98 -21.88
N GLY A 270 -6.98 18.67 -22.09
CA GLY A 270 -5.94 18.10 -22.96
C GLY A 270 -6.43 16.95 -23.84
N GLN A 271 -6.13 17.00 -25.13
CA GLN A 271 -6.38 15.91 -26.07
C GLN A 271 -5.30 14.81 -25.94
N GLY A 272 -5.69 13.54 -26.08
CA GLY A 272 -4.74 12.42 -26.23
C GLY A 272 -4.48 11.53 -25.00
N ASN A 273 -5.10 11.80 -23.85
CA ASN A 273 -4.96 10.97 -22.64
C ASN A 273 -6.15 10.03 -22.36
N GLU A 274 -7.06 9.89 -23.32
CA GLU A 274 -8.31 9.13 -23.15
C GLU A 274 -8.07 7.67 -22.78
N SER A 275 -7.15 7.00 -23.47
CA SER A 275 -6.80 5.61 -23.20
C SER A 275 -6.23 5.40 -21.80
N LYS A 276 -5.47 6.38 -21.28
CA LYS A 276 -4.92 6.35 -19.91
C LYS A 276 -6.01 6.55 -18.86
N LEU A 277 -7.00 7.41 -19.11
CA LEU A 277 -8.13 7.58 -18.21
C LEU A 277 -9.07 6.37 -18.22
N GLN A 278 -9.30 5.76 -19.39
CA GLN A 278 -10.02 4.49 -19.48
C GLN A 278 -9.30 3.35 -18.75
N SER A 279 -7.96 3.30 -18.80
CA SER A 279 -7.20 2.28 -18.07
C SER A 279 -7.34 2.41 -16.55
N ILE A 280 -7.57 3.63 -16.03
CA ILE A 280 -7.92 3.84 -14.62
C ILE A 280 -9.27 3.21 -14.28
N LEU A 281 -10.29 3.35 -15.15
CA LEU A 281 -11.60 2.73 -14.94
C LEU A 281 -11.51 1.19 -14.96
N LEU A 282 -10.69 0.64 -15.85
CA LEU A 282 -10.40 -0.80 -15.89
C LEU A 282 -9.63 -1.25 -14.64
N HIS A 283 -8.68 -0.45 -14.16
CA HIS A 283 -8.00 -0.72 -12.89
C HIS A 283 -8.99 -0.75 -11.71
N MET A 284 -9.96 0.17 -11.68
CA MET A 284 -11.03 0.17 -10.68
C MET A 284 -11.90 -1.08 -10.77
N ARG A 285 -12.28 -1.50 -11.99
CA ARG A 285 -13.00 -2.75 -12.25
C ARG A 285 -12.25 -3.96 -11.70
N ASP A 286 -10.98 -4.12 -12.07
CA ASP A 286 -10.18 -5.31 -11.78
C ASP A 286 -9.78 -5.41 -10.29
N ASN A 287 -9.79 -4.29 -9.56
CA ASN A 287 -9.45 -4.23 -8.14
C ASN A 287 -10.63 -3.98 -7.22
N GLN A 288 -11.87 -3.98 -7.73
CA GLN A 288 -13.09 -3.68 -6.97
C GLN A 288 -13.06 -2.32 -6.24
N ILE A 289 -12.48 -1.31 -6.88
CA ILE A 289 -12.36 0.03 -6.32
C ILE A 289 -13.54 0.86 -6.80
N TYR A 290 -14.23 1.50 -5.86
CA TYR A 290 -15.35 2.38 -6.15
C TYR A 290 -14.91 3.83 -6.01
N PRO A 291 -15.19 4.71 -6.98
CA PRO A 291 -14.95 6.13 -6.81
C PRO A 291 -15.84 6.70 -5.70
N GLY A 292 -15.33 7.69 -4.98
CA GLY A 292 -16.17 8.57 -4.18
C GLY A 292 -17.00 9.51 -5.07
N GLU A 293 -18.04 10.12 -4.52
CA GLU A 293 -18.96 10.99 -5.26
C GLU A 293 -18.26 12.13 -6.02
N ALA A 294 -17.24 12.77 -5.44
CA ALA A 294 -16.46 13.81 -6.11
C ALA A 294 -15.73 13.28 -7.35
N LEU A 295 -15.06 12.13 -7.24
CA LEU A 295 -14.40 11.47 -8.36
C LEU A 295 -15.41 11.02 -9.42
N ALA A 296 -16.58 10.51 -9.02
CA ALA A 296 -17.64 10.16 -9.96
C ALA A 296 -18.14 11.38 -10.76
N LYS A 297 -18.24 12.56 -10.13
CA LYS A 297 -18.56 13.83 -10.81
C LYS A 297 -17.49 14.22 -11.83
N SER A 298 -16.20 14.09 -11.49
CA SER A 298 -15.09 14.34 -12.41
C SER A 298 -15.07 13.37 -13.59
N ILE A 299 -15.29 12.07 -13.33
CA ILE A 299 -15.41 11.05 -14.39
C ILE A 299 -16.55 11.42 -15.34
N ARG A 300 -17.73 11.78 -14.81
CA ARG A 300 -18.87 12.21 -15.61
C ARG A 300 -18.51 13.40 -16.51
N ALA A 301 -17.97 14.47 -15.92
CA ALA A 301 -17.60 15.67 -16.66
C ALA A 301 -16.59 15.39 -17.76
N TRP A 302 -15.61 14.51 -17.50
CA TRP A 302 -14.64 14.07 -18.49
C TRP A 302 -15.30 13.36 -19.68
N PHE A 303 -16.16 12.38 -19.45
CA PHE A 303 -16.89 11.71 -20.53
C PHE A 303 -17.72 12.70 -21.36
N GLU A 304 -18.47 13.60 -20.71
CA GLU A 304 -19.30 14.62 -21.37
C GLU A 304 -18.46 15.65 -22.18
N SER A 305 -17.15 15.76 -21.91
CA SER A 305 -16.22 16.64 -22.64
C SER A 305 -15.60 16.01 -23.90
N LEU A 306 -15.73 14.69 -24.10
CA LEU A 306 -15.06 13.98 -25.20
C LEU A 306 -15.59 14.44 -26.57
N PRO A 307 -14.70 14.81 -27.52
CA PRO A 307 -15.13 15.22 -28.85
C PRO A 307 -15.65 14.04 -29.67
N GLY A 308 -16.71 14.25 -30.45
CA GLY A 308 -17.23 13.29 -31.43
C GLY A 308 -18.32 12.34 -30.94
N ASN A 309 -18.36 12.00 -29.65
CA ASN A 309 -19.44 11.21 -29.03
C ASN A 309 -20.21 12.08 -28.04
N ARG A 310 -21.53 12.20 -28.20
CA ARG A 310 -22.38 12.87 -27.19
C ARG A 310 -22.59 11.90 -26.03
N TRP A 311 -21.62 11.84 -25.12
CA TRP A 311 -21.81 11.15 -23.85
C TRP A 311 -22.77 11.94 -22.97
N GLU A 312 -23.79 11.26 -22.45
CA GLU A 312 -24.68 11.78 -21.41
C GLU A 312 -24.47 10.99 -20.12
N GLY A 313 -24.16 11.71 -19.04
CA GLY A 313 -24.07 11.15 -17.69
C GLY A 313 -25.35 11.34 -16.90
N SER A 314 -25.75 10.29 -16.18
CA SER A 314 -26.93 10.29 -15.32
C SER A 314 -26.65 9.54 -14.02
N TRP A 315 -27.16 10.09 -12.92
CA TRP A 315 -27.13 9.41 -11.62
C TRP A 315 -28.28 8.41 -11.57
N ALA A 316 -27.96 7.13 -11.43
CA ALA A 316 -28.90 6.04 -11.56
C ALA A 316 -28.89 5.14 -10.32
N THR A 317 -30.01 4.46 -10.12
CA THR A 317 -30.09 3.26 -9.28
C THR A 317 -30.46 2.08 -10.16
N VAL A 318 -30.28 0.87 -9.63
CA VAL A 318 -30.74 -0.35 -10.29
C VAL A 318 -32.16 -0.66 -9.84
N GLU A 319 -32.97 -1.22 -10.73
CA GLU A 319 -34.34 -1.60 -10.41
C GLU A 319 -34.35 -2.77 -9.41
N THR A 320 -34.84 -2.46 -8.21
CA THR A 320 -35.26 -3.45 -7.22
C THR A 320 -36.73 -3.78 -7.46
N SER A 321 -37.10 -5.07 -7.44
CA SER A 321 -38.51 -5.43 -7.52
C SER A 321 -39.26 -4.81 -6.33
N ALA A 322 -40.34 -4.09 -6.65
CA ALA A 322 -41.26 -3.57 -5.65
C ALA A 322 -41.85 -4.76 -4.87
N PHE A 323 -42.16 -4.54 -3.59
CA PHE A 323 -42.71 -5.49 -2.61
C PHE A 323 -41.71 -6.37 -1.82
N PRO A 324 -40.91 -5.78 -0.90
CA PRO A 324 -40.05 -6.52 0.03
C PRO A 324 -40.78 -7.37 1.09
N TRP A 325 -42.11 -7.29 1.20
CA TRP A 325 -42.85 -7.80 2.37
C TRP A 325 -43.98 -8.78 2.05
N LEU A 326 -44.33 -9.00 0.77
CA LEU A 326 -45.48 -9.84 0.39
C LEU A 326 -45.09 -11.27 -0.05
N SER A 327 -43.82 -11.66 0.05
CA SER A 327 -43.39 -13.04 -0.22
C SER A 327 -42.17 -13.41 0.61
N LEU A 328 -42.13 -14.67 1.08
CA LEU A 328 -41.05 -15.30 1.85
C LEU A 328 -39.73 -15.48 1.06
N ARG A 329 -39.59 -14.81 -0.09
CA ARG A 329 -38.39 -14.80 -0.93
C ARG A 329 -37.89 -13.36 -1.07
N PRO A 330 -36.58 -13.09 -0.95
CA PRO A 330 -36.03 -11.75 -1.17
C PRO A 330 -36.44 -11.22 -2.56
N PRO A 331 -36.77 -9.92 -2.70
CA PRO A 331 -37.07 -9.32 -3.99
C PRO A 331 -35.85 -9.48 -4.92
N MET A 332 -36.02 -10.21 -6.03
CA MET A 332 -34.98 -10.28 -7.06
C MET A 332 -34.85 -8.90 -7.70
N SER A 333 -33.70 -8.24 -7.53
CA SER A 333 -33.36 -7.09 -8.37
C SER A 333 -33.31 -7.56 -9.82
N SER A 334 -33.91 -6.81 -10.75
CA SER A 334 -33.87 -7.20 -12.17
C SER A 334 -32.46 -7.02 -12.76
N GLY A 335 -31.60 -6.24 -12.11
CA GLY A 335 -30.29 -5.88 -12.63
C GLY A 335 -30.35 -4.87 -13.77
N VAL A 336 -31.50 -4.24 -13.98
CA VAL A 336 -31.71 -3.25 -15.05
C VAL A 336 -31.41 -1.85 -14.52
N CYS A 337 -30.55 -1.12 -15.23
CA CYS A 337 -30.26 0.28 -14.94
C CYS A 337 -31.52 1.14 -15.15
N ARG A 338 -31.94 1.92 -14.14
CA ARG A 338 -33.15 2.76 -14.27
C ARG A 338 -33.01 3.91 -15.26
N SER A 339 -31.78 4.30 -15.60
CA SER A 339 -31.53 5.40 -16.55
C SER A 339 -31.56 4.92 -18.00
N CYS A 340 -30.62 4.06 -18.40
CA CYS A 340 -30.49 3.63 -19.79
C CYS A 340 -31.25 2.32 -20.12
N ARG A 341 -31.83 1.64 -19.12
CA ARG A 341 -32.49 0.33 -19.24
C ARG A 341 -31.60 -0.83 -19.69
N ALA A 342 -30.27 -0.65 -19.70
CA ALA A 342 -29.34 -1.74 -19.95
C ALA A 342 -29.34 -2.75 -18.79
N GLN A 343 -29.14 -4.02 -19.14
CA GLN A 343 -28.92 -5.09 -18.17
C GLN A 343 -27.47 -5.03 -17.69
N LEU A 344 -27.28 -4.94 -16.37
CA LEU A 344 -25.95 -5.03 -15.76
C LEU A 344 -25.42 -6.46 -15.82
N GLU A 345 -24.09 -6.60 -15.80
CA GLU A 345 -23.40 -7.89 -15.76
C GLU A 345 -23.95 -8.77 -14.64
N SER A 346 -24.24 -10.04 -14.92
CA SER A 346 -24.75 -10.99 -13.92
C SER A 346 -23.68 -11.27 -12.86
N ILE A 347 -24.09 -11.40 -11.60
CA ILE A 347 -23.18 -11.89 -10.55
C ILE A 347 -22.86 -13.39 -10.71
N GLN A 348 -23.75 -14.13 -11.39
CA GLN A 348 -23.62 -15.57 -11.55
C GLN A 348 -22.49 -15.88 -12.52
N LEU A 349 -21.66 -16.86 -12.16
CA LEU A 349 -20.61 -17.36 -13.03
C LEU A 349 -21.22 -18.35 -14.02
N SER A 350 -20.77 -18.32 -15.28
CA SER A 350 -21.05 -19.42 -16.21
C SER A 350 -20.39 -20.71 -15.74
N GLU A 351 -20.81 -21.86 -16.25
CA GLU A 351 -20.18 -23.15 -15.90
C GLU A 351 -18.70 -23.18 -16.30
N GLU A 352 -18.34 -22.54 -17.41
CA GLU A 352 -16.95 -22.39 -17.87
C GLU A 352 -16.15 -21.47 -16.95
N GLU A 353 -16.70 -20.30 -16.60
CA GLU A 353 -16.08 -19.36 -15.64
C GLU A 353 -15.85 -20.04 -14.27
N TYR A 354 -16.86 -20.78 -13.81
CA TYR A 354 -16.80 -21.50 -12.54
C TYR A 354 -15.77 -22.64 -12.58
N GLY A 355 -15.72 -23.41 -13.67
CA GLY A 355 -14.72 -24.45 -13.87
C GLY A 355 -13.29 -23.90 -13.83
N GLN A 356 -13.04 -22.80 -14.56
CA GLN A 356 -11.74 -22.13 -14.56
C GLN A 356 -11.34 -21.62 -13.17
N LEU A 357 -12.27 -20.96 -12.47
CA LEU A 357 -12.03 -20.50 -11.10
C LEU A 357 -11.70 -21.67 -10.17
N LYS A 358 -12.51 -22.73 -10.22
CA LYS A 358 -12.34 -23.92 -9.39
C LYS A 358 -10.96 -24.53 -9.61
N ASP A 359 -10.55 -24.77 -10.84
CA ASP A 359 -9.26 -25.38 -11.14
C ASP A 359 -8.09 -24.53 -10.63
N ARG A 360 -8.15 -23.21 -10.83
CA ARG A 360 -7.13 -22.27 -10.38
C ARG A 360 -7.03 -22.19 -8.86
N VAL A 361 -8.15 -22.10 -8.16
CA VAL A 361 -8.13 -22.08 -6.68
C VAL A 361 -7.60 -23.41 -6.15
N MET A 362 -7.98 -24.53 -6.75
CA MET A 362 -7.50 -25.85 -6.33
C MET A 362 -5.98 -26.02 -6.54
N SER A 363 -5.42 -25.56 -7.66
CA SER A 363 -3.98 -25.66 -7.93
C SER A 363 -3.16 -24.62 -7.15
N ASP A 364 -3.59 -23.36 -7.16
CA ASP A 364 -2.74 -22.23 -6.77
C ASP A 364 -2.95 -21.87 -5.29
N VAL A 365 -4.17 -22.03 -4.77
CA VAL A 365 -4.53 -21.67 -3.38
C VAL A 365 -4.54 -22.88 -2.47
N ILE A 366 -4.97 -24.06 -2.92
CA ILE A 366 -5.06 -25.25 -2.06
C ILE A 366 -3.81 -26.14 -2.14
N GLN A 367 -3.22 -26.28 -3.33
CA GLN A 367 -1.98 -27.04 -3.54
C GLN A 367 -0.74 -26.15 -3.64
N GLY A 368 -0.90 -24.84 -3.48
CA GLY A 368 0.17 -23.84 -3.52
C GLY A 368 1.20 -24.02 -2.41
N ARG A 369 2.37 -23.39 -2.60
CA ARG A 369 3.54 -23.53 -1.72
C ARG A 369 3.29 -23.06 -0.28
N ASP A 370 2.34 -22.14 -0.06
CA ASP A 370 2.11 -21.51 1.25
C ASP A 370 1.09 -22.22 2.16
N VAL A 371 0.23 -23.09 1.63
CA VAL A 371 -0.81 -23.79 2.45
C VAL A 371 -0.18 -24.68 3.52
N PHE A 372 0.98 -25.26 3.21
CA PHE A 372 1.70 -26.16 4.09
C PHE A 372 2.57 -25.45 5.14
N THR A 373 2.57 -24.12 5.18
CA THR A 373 3.31 -23.38 6.20
C THR A 373 2.64 -23.46 7.57
N LYS A 374 1.31 -23.66 7.62
CA LYS A 374 0.53 -23.75 8.89
C LYS A 374 -0.46 -24.92 8.95
N THR A 375 -0.84 -25.51 7.81
CA THR A 375 -1.78 -26.64 7.75
C THR A 375 -1.05 -27.92 7.35
N THR A 376 -1.34 -29.04 8.01
CA THR A 376 -0.69 -30.32 7.67
C THR A 376 -1.32 -30.93 6.41
N PRO A 377 -0.53 -31.50 5.47
CA PRO A 377 -1.07 -32.19 4.29
C PRO A 377 -2.05 -33.31 4.64
N GLN A 378 -1.83 -33.99 5.77
CA GLN A 378 -2.66 -35.08 6.25
C GLN A 378 -4.05 -34.58 6.69
N GLU A 379 -4.10 -33.45 7.40
CA GLU A 379 -5.37 -32.83 7.80
C GLU A 379 -6.17 -32.37 6.59
N LEU A 380 -5.51 -31.72 5.62
CA LEU A 380 -6.14 -31.31 4.37
C LEU A 380 -6.66 -32.51 3.58
N GLY A 381 -5.87 -33.59 3.45
CA GLY A 381 -6.29 -34.81 2.76
C GLY A 381 -7.47 -35.53 3.45
N SER A 382 -7.49 -35.54 4.78
CA SER A 382 -8.62 -36.04 5.58
C SER A 382 -9.89 -35.25 5.30
N PHE A 383 -9.79 -33.91 5.28
CA PHE A 383 -10.91 -33.03 4.96
C PHE A 383 -11.43 -33.21 3.53
N MET A 384 -10.53 -33.24 2.54
CA MET A 384 -10.94 -33.48 1.15
C MET A 384 -11.69 -34.81 1.02
N SER A 385 -11.22 -35.85 1.71
CA SER A 385 -11.90 -37.15 1.75
C SER A 385 -13.26 -37.08 2.44
N PHE A 386 -13.38 -36.27 3.49
CA PHE A 386 -14.64 -36.04 4.21
C PHE A 386 -15.70 -35.38 3.31
N VAL A 387 -15.31 -34.36 2.52
CA VAL A 387 -16.20 -33.65 1.59
C VAL A 387 -16.57 -34.54 0.40
N LYS A 388 -15.61 -35.25 -0.21
CA LYS A 388 -15.87 -36.12 -1.37
C LYS A 388 -16.83 -37.28 -1.08
N LYS A 389 -16.90 -37.76 0.16
CA LYS A 389 -17.79 -38.85 0.59
C LYS A 389 -19.23 -38.39 0.85
N ARG A 390 -19.50 -37.09 0.77
CA ARG A 390 -20.81 -36.50 1.02
C ARG A 390 -21.35 -35.87 -0.26
N PRO A 391 -22.67 -35.83 -0.43
CA PRO A 391 -23.24 -35.06 -1.51
C PRO A 391 -23.03 -33.55 -1.25
N PRO A 392 -23.16 -32.68 -2.27
CA PRO A 392 -22.80 -31.26 -2.18
C PRO A 392 -23.44 -30.52 -1.01
N PHE A 393 -22.79 -29.49 -0.48
CA PHE A 393 -23.40 -28.62 0.53
C PHE A 393 -24.05 -27.41 -0.13
N ASP A 394 -25.16 -26.93 0.46
CA ASP A 394 -25.79 -25.69 0.02
C ASP A 394 -25.13 -24.48 0.69
N VAL A 395 -24.68 -24.64 1.95
CA VAL A 395 -24.00 -23.60 2.71
C VAL A 395 -22.82 -24.15 3.51
N VAL A 396 -21.64 -23.53 3.38
CA VAL A 396 -20.47 -23.79 4.24
C VAL A 396 -20.28 -22.64 5.22
N ILE A 397 -20.20 -22.93 6.51
CA ILE A 397 -20.12 -21.93 7.58
C ILE A 397 -18.71 -21.93 8.17
N ASP A 398 -18.06 -20.76 8.18
CA ASP A 398 -16.91 -20.52 9.04
C ASP A 398 -17.39 -20.28 10.48
N GLY A 399 -17.31 -21.34 11.28
CA GLY A 399 -17.89 -21.38 12.63
C GLY A 399 -17.27 -20.37 13.59
N LEU A 400 -15.96 -20.09 13.48
CA LEU A 400 -15.30 -19.09 14.32
C LEU A 400 -15.65 -17.68 13.92
N ASN A 401 -15.60 -17.37 12.62
CA ASN A 401 -15.97 -16.04 12.13
C ASN A 401 -17.42 -15.71 12.47
N VAL A 402 -18.33 -16.68 12.32
CA VAL A 402 -19.74 -16.50 12.70
C VAL A 402 -19.91 -16.35 14.21
N ALA A 403 -19.26 -17.18 15.01
CA ALA A 403 -19.39 -17.11 16.47
C ALA A 403 -18.90 -15.77 17.05
N ASN A 404 -17.92 -15.13 16.41
CA ASN A 404 -17.37 -13.83 16.79
C ASN A 404 -18.17 -12.63 16.28
N THR A 405 -19.29 -12.84 15.59
CA THR A 405 -20.11 -11.74 15.05
C THR A 405 -20.78 -10.88 16.12
N SER A 406 -21.09 -11.44 17.29
CA SER A 406 -21.73 -10.74 18.39
C SER A 406 -20.67 -10.30 19.43
N SER A 407 -20.62 -9.01 19.75
CA SER A 407 -19.72 -8.48 20.79
C SER A 407 -20.18 -8.78 22.23
N LYS A 408 -21.42 -9.25 22.40
CA LYS A 408 -22.08 -9.51 23.68
C LYS A 408 -22.94 -10.78 23.59
N GLY A 409 -22.30 -11.95 23.59
CA GLY A 409 -23.02 -13.22 23.48
C GLY A 409 -22.11 -14.44 23.64
N ASN A 410 -22.72 -15.58 23.97
CA ASN A 410 -22.03 -16.87 23.98
C ASN A 410 -21.78 -17.33 22.53
N GLN A 411 -20.51 -17.58 22.18
CA GLN A 411 -20.05 -17.94 20.83
C GLN A 411 -20.81 -19.15 20.25
N ALA A 412 -20.94 -20.24 21.02
CA ALA A 412 -21.71 -21.42 20.62
C ALA A 412 -23.19 -21.12 20.40
N LYS A 413 -23.79 -20.23 21.20
CA LYS A 413 -25.21 -19.85 21.04
C LYS A 413 -25.43 -19.07 19.75
N THR A 414 -24.52 -18.16 19.40
CA THR A 414 -24.58 -17.41 18.13
C THR A 414 -24.47 -18.35 16.94
N LEU A 415 -23.49 -19.26 16.95
CA LEU A 415 -23.33 -20.25 15.90
C LEU A 415 -24.55 -21.17 15.77
N LEU A 416 -25.10 -21.66 16.89
CA LEU A 416 -26.29 -22.50 16.89
C LEU A 416 -27.51 -21.80 16.27
N ALA A 417 -27.70 -20.50 16.54
CA ALA A 417 -28.80 -19.75 15.95
C ALA A 417 -28.68 -19.73 14.41
N VAL A 418 -27.49 -19.46 13.88
CA VAL A 418 -27.22 -19.41 12.43
C VAL A 418 -27.41 -20.77 11.78
N VAL A 419 -26.86 -21.82 12.37
CA VAL A 419 -27.02 -23.20 11.89
C VAL A 419 -28.49 -23.62 11.92
N SER A 420 -29.22 -23.29 12.99
CA SER A 420 -30.63 -23.67 13.13
C SER A 420 -31.53 -22.98 12.10
N GLU A 421 -31.29 -21.69 11.82
CA GLU A 421 -32.02 -20.96 10.79
C GLU A 421 -31.81 -21.60 9.40
N LEU A 422 -30.54 -21.81 9.01
CA LEU A 422 -30.22 -22.38 7.70
C LEU A 422 -30.74 -23.82 7.55
N ALA A 423 -30.58 -24.65 8.58
CA ALA A 423 -31.10 -26.02 8.59
C ALA A 423 -32.64 -26.06 8.54
N SER A 424 -33.33 -25.10 9.19
CA SER A 424 -34.80 -25.02 9.16
C SER A 424 -35.37 -24.71 7.78
N GLN A 425 -34.56 -24.12 6.90
CA GLN A 425 -34.89 -23.86 5.49
C GLN A 425 -34.66 -25.09 4.60
N GLY A 426 -34.23 -26.23 5.17
CA GLY A 426 -33.95 -27.46 4.45
C GLY A 426 -32.60 -27.48 3.72
N LEU A 427 -31.71 -26.52 4.01
CA LEU A 427 -30.38 -26.43 3.41
C LEU A 427 -29.41 -27.45 4.03
N ARG A 428 -28.53 -28.04 3.21
CA ARG A 428 -27.41 -28.86 3.67
C ARG A 428 -26.26 -27.98 4.11
N VAL A 429 -25.97 -28.02 5.39
CA VAL A 429 -24.99 -27.14 6.04
C VAL A 429 -23.76 -27.92 6.45
N LEU A 430 -22.58 -27.39 6.10
CA LEU A 430 -21.29 -27.80 6.65
C LEU A 430 -20.77 -26.70 7.58
N VAL A 431 -20.45 -27.04 8.82
CA VAL A 431 -19.78 -26.14 9.76
C VAL A 431 -18.30 -26.50 9.86
N LEU A 432 -17.45 -25.54 9.51
CA LEU A 432 -16.01 -25.61 9.77
C LEU A 432 -15.73 -24.98 11.13
N GLY A 433 -15.02 -25.70 11.98
CA GLY A 433 -14.68 -25.22 13.32
C GLY A 433 -13.30 -25.66 13.73
N ARG A 434 -12.93 -25.34 14.97
CA ARG A 434 -11.67 -25.74 15.59
C ARG A 434 -11.90 -26.73 16.72
N LYS A 435 -10.92 -27.59 16.99
CA LYS A 435 -10.99 -28.57 18.09
C LYS A 435 -11.25 -27.95 19.46
N HIS A 436 -10.83 -26.71 19.72
CA HIS A 436 -11.16 -26.05 20.99
C HIS A 436 -12.66 -25.79 21.18
N MET A 437 -13.46 -25.71 20.11
CA MET A 437 -14.92 -25.54 20.19
C MET A 437 -15.60 -26.75 20.84
N LEU A 438 -14.96 -27.93 20.82
CA LEU A 438 -15.44 -29.14 21.48
C LEU A 438 -15.10 -29.18 22.98
N LYS A 439 -14.20 -28.31 23.45
CA LYS A 439 -13.83 -28.21 24.86
C LYS A 439 -14.84 -27.32 25.58
N SER A 440 -15.56 -27.90 26.54
CA SER A 440 -16.55 -27.17 27.34
C SER A 440 -15.94 -25.93 27.97
N SER A 441 -16.51 -24.77 27.68
CA SER A 441 -16.08 -23.49 28.24
C SER A 441 -17.26 -22.54 28.35
N ARG A 442 -17.06 -21.38 29.00
CA ARG A 442 -18.10 -20.32 29.06
C ARG A 442 -18.59 -19.87 27.69
N SER A 443 -17.75 -19.98 26.67
CA SER A 443 -18.08 -19.58 25.31
C SER A 443 -18.56 -20.73 24.42
N TRP A 444 -18.10 -21.95 24.70
CA TRP A 444 -18.41 -23.17 23.93
C TRP A 444 -19.13 -24.17 24.82
N ASP A 445 -20.45 -24.02 24.90
CA ASP A 445 -21.31 -24.91 25.66
C ASP A 445 -21.51 -26.25 24.95
N ARG A 446 -21.36 -27.37 25.69
CA ARG A 446 -21.48 -28.72 25.12
C ARG A 446 -22.88 -29.03 24.57
N SER A 447 -23.93 -28.55 25.21
CA SER A 447 -25.30 -28.82 24.76
C SER A 447 -25.59 -28.11 23.43
N HIS A 448 -25.15 -26.86 23.29
CA HIS A 448 -25.26 -26.13 22.04
C HIS A 448 -24.43 -26.77 20.91
N MET A 449 -23.19 -27.20 21.19
CA MET A 449 -22.35 -27.86 20.20
C MET A 449 -22.92 -29.21 19.74
N ALA A 450 -23.50 -29.99 20.66
CA ALA A 450 -24.19 -31.24 20.30
C ALA A 450 -25.40 -30.98 19.38
N LEU A 451 -26.19 -29.93 19.64
CA LEU A 451 -27.29 -29.52 18.76
C LEU A 451 -26.82 -29.07 17.38
N ILE A 452 -25.67 -28.37 17.30
CA ILE A 452 -25.06 -27.99 16.01
C ILE A 452 -24.70 -29.26 15.22
N GLN A 453 -24.02 -30.22 15.84
CA GLN A 453 -23.62 -31.47 15.19
C GLN A 453 -24.81 -32.36 14.78
N GLN A 454 -25.96 -32.21 15.44
CA GLN A 454 -27.20 -32.88 15.04
C GLN A 454 -27.85 -32.24 13.80
N LYS A 455 -27.66 -30.93 13.61
CA LYS A 455 -28.34 -30.14 12.57
C LYS A 455 -27.50 -29.94 11.31
N ALA A 456 -26.18 -30.09 11.40
CA ALA A 456 -25.25 -29.85 10.31
C ALA A 456 -24.07 -30.84 10.35
N ASP A 457 -23.51 -31.14 9.19
CA ASP A 457 -22.21 -31.79 9.11
C ASP A 457 -21.16 -30.85 9.71
N CYS A 458 -20.24 -31.38 10.53
CA CYS A 458 -19.22 -30.57 11.18
C CYS A 458 -17.83 -31.17 10.94
N PHE A 459 -16.86 -30.32 10.61
CA PHE A 459 -15.45 -30.68 10.54
C PHE A 459 -14.62 -29.74 11.42
N PHE A 460 -13.83 -30.31 12.34
CA PHE A 460 -13.05 -29.55 13.32
C PHE A 460 -11.55 -29.67 13.05
N THR A 461 -10.92 -28.59 12.58
CA THR A 461 -9.48 -28.50 12.33
C THR A 461 -8.68 -28.22 13.60
N GLU A 462 -7.37 -28.41 13.55
CA GLU A 462 -6.45 -27.99 14.60
C GLU A 462 -6.51 -26.48 14.82
N ASN A 463 -6.22 -26.04 16.05
CA ASN A 463 -6.30 -24.62 16.40
C ASN A 463 -5.25 -23.72 15.73
N ILE A 464 -4.26 -24.32 15.05
CA ILE A 464 -3.17 -23.63 14.36
C ILE A 464 -3.37 -23.55 12.84
N SER A 465 -4.28 -24.35 12.28
CA SER A 465 -4.51 -24.44 10.84
C SER A 465 -5.08 -23.14 10.29
N GLU A 466 -4.91 -22.87 9.00
CA GLU A 466 -5.64 -21.77 8.34
C GLU A 466 -7.04 -22.24 7.95
N ASP A 467 -8.08 -21.42 8.17
CA ASP A 467 -9.47 -21.81 7.91
C ASP A 467 -9.85 -21.68 6.43
N ASP A 468 -9.30 -20.69 5.74
CA ASP A 468 -9.70 -20.34 4.39
C ASP A 468 -9.52 -21.45 3.34
N PRO A 469 -8.44 -22.26 3.34
CA PRO A 469 -8.31 -23.35 2.36
C PRO A 469 -9.43 -24.39 2.51
N PHE A 470 -9.87 -24.68 3.74
CA PHE A 470 -10.95 -25.63 4.00
C PHE A 470 -12.30 -25.05 3.53
N LEU A 471 -12.55 -23.77 3.82
CA LEU A 471 -13.74 -23.05 3.41
C LEU A 471 -13.87 -22.98 1.88
N LEU A 472 -12.82 -22.52 1.21
CA LEU A 472 -12.75 -22.42 -0.25
C LEU A 472 -12.93 -23.78 -0.91
N TYR A 473 -12.23 -24.81 -0.42
CA TYR A 473 -12.34 -26.15 -0.97
C TYR A 473 -13.77 -26.68 -0.89
N ALA A 474 -14.40 -26.63 0.28
CA ALA A 474 -15.75 -27.18 0.46
C ALA A 474 -16.80 -26.43 -0.37
N ALA A 475 -16.72 -25.09 -0.42
CA ALA A 475 -17.66 -24.29 -1.20
C ALA A 475 -17.50 -24.58 -2.71
N LEU A 476 -16.27 -24.51 -3.23
CA LEU A 476 -16.01 -24.72 -4.66
C LEU A 476 -16.21 -26.18 -5.10
N HIS A 477 -15.94 -27.15 -4.22
CA HIS A 477 -16.20 -28.56 -4.52
C HIS A 477 -17.70 -28.86 -4.56
N SER A 478 -18.50 -28.21 -3.72
CA SER A 478 -19.96 -28.41 -3.69
C SER A 478 -20.65 -27.89 -4.95
N GLY A 479 -20.14 -26.81 -5.56
CA GLY A 479 -20.59 -26.33 -6.87
C GLY A 479 -21.09 -24.88 -6.84
N ASN A 480 -21.46 -24.36 -8.01
CA ASN A 480 -21.84 -22.96 -8.23
C ASN A 480 -23.12 -22.52 -7.49
N HIS A 481 -23.85 -23.45 -6.87
CA HIS A 481 -24.99 -23.12 -6.02
C HIS A 481 -24.59 -22.89 -4.55
N CYS A 482 -23.42 -23.38 -4.14
CA CYS A 482 -23.00 -23.41 -2.75
C CYS A 482 -22.56 -22.03 -2.28
N ARG A 483 -23.17 -21.55 -1.19
CA ARG A 483 -22.79 -20.30 -0.53
C ARG A 483 -21.89 -20.56 0.66
N PHE A 484 -21.21 -19.52 1.15
CA PHE A 484 -20.43 -19.64 2.38
C PHE A 484 -20.64 -18.47 3.32
N VAL A 485 -20.63 -18.71 4.62
CA VAL A 485 -20.83 -17.68 5.65
C VAL A 485 -19.48 -17.35 6.28
N SER A 486 -18.97 -16.15 6.03
CA SER A 486 -17.76 -15.62 6.67
C SER A 486 -17.76 -14.09 6.65
N ARG A 487 -17.02 -13.46 7.57
CA ARG A 487 -16.73 -12.02 7.55
C ARG A 487 -15.37 -11.68 6.95
N ASP A 488 -14.55 -12.69 6.63
CA ASP A 488 -13.25 -12.46 6.01
C ASP A 488 -13.40 -11.98 4.57
N LEU A 489 -12.56 -11.02 4.17
CA LEU A 489 -12.47 -10.55 2.78
C LEU A 489 -11.49 -11.40 1.95
N MET A 490 -10.82 -12.39 2.56
CA MET A 490 -9.94 -13.37 1.91
C MET A 490 -8.77 -12.71 1.15
N ARG A 491 -8.20 -11.64 1.73
CA ARG A 491 -7.22 -10.76 1.07
C ARG A 491 -5.91 -11.46 0.73
N ASP A 492 -5.48 -12.39 1.57
CA ASP A 492 -4.20 -13.09 1.38
C ASP A 492 -4.30 -14.11 0.24
N HIS A 493 -5.46 -14.77 0.08
CA HIS A 493 -5.72 -15.71 -1.01
C HIS A 493 -5.80 -15.03 -2.38
N LYS A 494 -6.23 -13.75 -2.41
CA LYS A 494 -6.15 -12.91 -3.62
C LYS A 494 -4.72 -12.79 -4.12
N ALA A 495 -3.74 -12.66 -3.21
CA ALA A 495 -2.34 -12.50 -3.58
C ALA A 495 -1.73 -13.79 -4.15
N CYS A 496 -2.29 -14.94 -3.79
CA CYS A 496 -1.87 -16.25 -4.31
C CYS A 496 -2.33 -16.53 -5.74
N LEU A 497 -3.31 -15.77 -6.27
CA LEU A 497 -3.77 -15.91 -7.65
C LEU A 497 -2.95 -15.00 -8.59
N PRO A 498 -2.00 -15.55 -9.38
CA PRO A 498 -1.10 -14.74 -10.18
C PRO A 498 -1.82 -14.07 -11.38
N ASP A 499 -2.86 -14.73 -11.88
CA ASP A 499 -3.56 -14.31 -13.08
C ASP A 499 -4.65 -13.26 -12.79
N SER A 500 -4.75 -12.26 -13.65
CA SER A 500 -5.74 -11.17 -13.53
C SER A 500 -7.18 -11.65 -13.74
N SER A 501 -7.40 -12.60 -14.66
CA SER A 501 -8.73 -13.15 -14.93
C SER A 501 -9.21 -14.03 -13.79
N ALA A 502 -8.34 -14.88 -13.23
CA ALA A 502 -8.63 -15.70 -12.06
C ALA A 502 -8.98 -14.85 -10.83
N ARG A 503 -8.24 -13.75 -10.59
CA ARG A 503 -8.57 -12.79 -9.52
C ARG A 503 -9.93 -12.14 -9.72
N ARG A 504 -10.27 -11.74 -10.95
CA ARG A 504 -11.58 -11.16 -11.27
C ARG A 504 -12.72 -12.16 -11.05
N LEU A 505 -12.54 -13.41 -11.48
CA LEU A 505 -13.53 -14.48 -11.26
C LEU A 505 -13.69 -14.80 -9.77
N PHE A 506 -12.60 -14.86 -9.02
CA PHE A 506 -12.64 -15.08 -7.57
C PHE A 506 -13.45 -13.99 -6.86
N PHE A 507 -13.25 -12.74 -7.26
CA PHE A 507 -13.99 -11.61 -6.74
C PHE A 507 -15.48 -11.60 -7.09
N LYS A 508 -15.82 -11.97 -8.32
CA LYS A 508 -17.20 -12.17 -8.76
C LYS A 508 -17.87 -13.28 -7.94
N TRP A 509 -17.18 -14.42 -7.79
CA TRP A 509 -17.64 -15.55 -7.00
C TRP A 509 -17.83 -15.17 -5.54
N GLN A 510 -16.85 -14.54 -4.91
CA GLN A 510 -16.94 -14.09 -3.52
C GLN A 510 -18.18 -13.22 -3.29
N ARG A 511 -18.39 -12.17 -4.09
CA ARG A 511 -19.58 -11.31 -3.97
C ARG A 511 -20.91 -12.05 -4.18
N GLY A 512 -20.92 -13.05 -5.08
CA GLY A 512 -22.11 -13.85 -5.39
C GLY A 512 -22.42 -14.98 -4.41
N HIS A 513 -21.44 -15.41 -3.59
CA HIS A 513 -21.55 -16.62 -2.78
C HIS A 513 -21.27 -16.37 -1.29
N GLN A 514 -20.66 -15.25 -0.92
CA GLN A 514 -20.41 -14.89 0.47
C GLN A 514 -21.66 -14.32 1.15
N LEU A 515 -22.18 -15.06 2.12
CA LEU A 515 -23.22 -14.63 3.03
C LEU A 515 -22.58 -13.94 4.24
N VAL A 516 -22.77 -12.63 4.33
CA VAL A 516 -22.27 -11.85 5.47
C VAL A 516 -23.38 -11.64 6.49
N LEU A 517 -23.09 -11.99 7.74
CA LEU A 517 -23.97 -11.71 8.87
C LEU A 517 -23.56 -10.36 9.51
N PRO A 518 -24.37 -9.29 9.38
CA PRO A 518 -24.16 -8.05 10.13
C PRO A 518 -24.30 -8.30 11.63
N ASN A 519 -24.16 -7.26 12.46
CA ASN A 519 -24.24 -7.41 13.91
C ASN A 519 -25.55 -8.12 14.33
N PHE A 520 -25.40 -9.28 14.95
CA PHE A 520 -26.50 -10.14 15.36
C PHE A 520 -26.59 -10.21 16.89
N LEU A 521 -27.81 -10.12 17.40
CA LEU A 521 -28.11 -10.38 18.80
C LEU A 521 -28.90 -11.69 18.92
N PRO A 522 -28.44 -12.65 19.75
CA PRO A 522 -29.14 -13.92 19.95
C PRO A 522 -30.61 -13.71 20.35
N GLY A 523 -31.54 -14.28 19.58
CA GLY A 523 -33.00 -14.16 19.78
C GLY A 523 -33.70 -13.23 18.79
N GLN A 524 -32.96 -12.47 17.99
CA GLN A 524 -33.52 -11.76 16.82
C GLN A 524 -33.54 -12.65 15.58
N ARG A 525 -34.34 -12.26 14.57
CA ARG A 525 -34.37 -12.96 13.28
C ARG A 525 -33.05 -12.72 12.55
N ILE A 526 -32.41 -13.79 12.09
CA ILE A 526 -31.18 -13.72 11.31
C ILE A 526 -31.48 -13.09 9.96
N ARG A 527 -30.66 -12.11 9.56
CA ARG A 527 -30.71 -11.47 8.26
C ARG A 527 -29.31 -11.39 7.71
N PHE A 528 -29.05 -12.16 6.65
CA PHE A 528 -27.83 -12.01 5.88
C PHE A 528 -27.92 -10.75 5.02
N GLN A 529 -26.76 -10.20 4.67
CA GLN A 529 -26.69 -9.20 3.62
C GLN A 529 -27.25 -9.77 2.31
N GLU A 530 -27.98 -8.93 1.59
CA GLU A 530 -28.56 -9.28 0.30
C GLU A 530 -27.46 -9.49 -0.75
N ILE A 531 -27.53 -10.62 -1.45
CA ILE A 531 -26.72 -10.89 -2.64
C ILE A 531 -27.56 -10.46 -3.84
N LEU A 532 -27.07 -9.43 -4.54
CA LEU A 532 -27.71 -8.87 -5.73
C LEU A 532 -27.57 -9.85 -6.90
N SER A 533 -28.53 -9.86 -7.83
CA SER A 533 -28.48 -10.69 -9.04
C SER A 533 -27.46 -10.20 -10.09
N TYR A 534 -26.94 -9.00 -9.91
CA TYR A 534 -26.01 -8.33 -10.81
C TYR A 534 -24.71 -7.99 -10.09
N ASP A 535 -23.63 -7.87 -10.86
CA ASP A 535 -22.31 -7.60 -10.35
C ASP A 535 -22.09 -6.09 -10.15
N THR A 536 -21.77 -5.71 -8.90
CA THR A 536 -21.55 -4.32 -8.53
C THR A 536 -20.07 -3.96 -8.72
N ILE A 537 -19.68 -3.79 -9.98
CA ILE A 537 -18.36 -3.35 -10.41
C ILE A 537 -18.47 -2.28 -11.49
N VAL A 538 -17.37 -1.56 -11.72
CA VAL A 538 -17.22 -0.73 -12.92
C VAL A 538 -17.39 -1.64 -14.13
N GLN A 539 -18.34 -1.30 -14.99
CA GLN A 539 -18.68 -2.09 -16.17
C GLN A 539 -18.90 -1.23 -17.40
N THR A 540 -18.58 -1.82 -18.55
CA THR A 540 -18.67 -1.18 -19.86
C THR A 540 -19.31 -2.15 -20.85
N HIS A 541 -20.26 -1.66 -21.63
CA HIS A 541 -20.96 -2.42 -22.66
C HIS A 541 -21.21 -1.55 -23.88
N GLU A 542 -20.62 -1.91 -25.02
CA GLU A 542 -20.71 -1.26 -26.35
C GLU A 542 -20.55 0.26 -26.34
N SER A 543 -21.59 0.98 -25.92
CA SER A 543 -21.70 2.45 -25.89
C SER A 543 -22.03 3.01 -24.50
N SER A 544 -21.91 2.21 -23.43
CA SER A 544 -22.27 2.63 -22.08
C SER A 544 -21.26 2.22 -21.01
N TRP A 545 -21.15 3.04 -19.97
CA TRP A 545 -20.43 2.73 -18.74
C TRP A 545 -21.38 2.81 -17.55
N HIS A 546 -21.25 1.87 -16.62
CA HIS A 546 -21.91 1.91 -15.33
C HIS A 546 -20.86 1.82 -14.24
N ILE A 547 -20.78 2.87 -13.42
CA ILE A 547 -19.74 3.06 -12.42
C ILE A 547 -20.42 3.18 -11.05
N PRO A 548 -20.36 2.14 -10.20
CA PRO A 548 -20.88 2.24 -8.84
C PRO A 548 -20.00 3.16 -8.02
N TYR A 549 -20.59 4.05 -7.21
CA TYR A 549 -19.84 5.05 -6.44
C TYR A 549 -20.35 5.19 -5.00
N ASP A 550 -19.44 5.53 -4.09
CA ASP A 550 -19.76 5.79 -2.69
C ASP A 550 -20.22 7.25 -2.52
N VAL A 551 -21.37 7.45 -1.88
CA VAL A 551 -22.00 8.76 -1.65
C VAL A 551 -21.31 9.48 -0.50
N GLU A 552 -21.09 10.78 -0.65
CA GLU A 552 -20.44 11.57 0.39
C GLU A 552 -21.26 11.59 1.70
N GLY A 553 -20.58 11.38 2.84
CA GLY A 553 -21.23 11.35 4.15
C GLY A 553 -21.95 10.04 4.50
N LEU A 554 -22.01 9.07 3.59
CA LEU A 554 -22.52 7.72 3.86
C LEU A 554 -21.37 6.72 3.97
N GLU A 555 -21.01 6.35 5.20
CA GLU A 555 -20.04 5.28 5.43
C GLU A 555 -20.67 3.92 5.12
N ARG A 556 -19.97 3.14 4.29
CA ARG A 556 -20.33 1.78 3.92
C ARG A 556 -19.39 0.79 4.59
N CYS A 557 -19.92 -0.33 5.08
CA CYS A 557 -19.06 -1.40 5.58
C CYS A 557 -18.26 -2.05 4.45
N SER A 558 -17.08 -2.59 4.74
CA SER A 558 -16.20 -3.18 3.71
C SER A 558 -16.82 -4.34 2.93
N TYR A 559 -17.83 -5.01 3.49
CA TYR A 559 -18.58 -6.12 2.89
C TYR A 559 -19.82 -5.69 2.10
N GLU A 560 -20.27 -4.44 2.26
CA GLU A 560 -21.39 -3.88 1.51
C GLU A 560 -20.93 -3.45 0.12
N VAL A 561 -21.86 -3.29 -0.83
CA VAL A 561 -21.56 -2.73 -2.15
C VAL A 561 -22.30 -1.41 -2.36
N PRO A 562 -21.78 -0.49 -3.18
CA PRO A 562 -22.47 0.77 -3.46
C PRO A 562 -23.83 0.55 -4.10
N LYS A 563 -24.82 1.37 -3.71
CA LYS A 563 -26.19 1.32 -4.26
C LYS A 563 -26.42 2.34 -5.38
N GLN A 564 -25.58 3.37 -5.44
CA GLN A 564 -25.66 4.43 -6.44
C GLN A 564 -24.72 4.13 -7.61
N TRP A 565 -25.16 4.51 -8.79
CA TRP A 565 -24.45 4.28 -10.05
C TRP A 565 -24.37 5.57 -10.86
N LEU A 566 -23.23 5.80 -11.48
CA LEU A 566 -23.10 6.73 -12.60
C LEU A 566 -23.30 5.93 -13.88
N CYS A 567 -24.36 6.25 -14.62
CA CYS A 567 -24.66 5.69 -15.93
C CYS A 567 -24.25 6.71 -17.00
N LEU A 568 -23.33 6.30 -17.87
CA LEU A 568 -22.82 7.09 -18.99
C LEU A 568 -23.22 6.38 -20.27
N ARG A 569 -23.84 7.09 -21.20
CA ARG A 569 -24.24 6.55 -22.50
C ARG A 569 -23.75 7.46 -23.62
N SER A 570 -23.11 6.89 -24.62
CA SER A 570 -22.85 7.57 -25.88
C SER A 570 -24.10 7.54 -26.75
N THR A 571 -24.64 8.70 -27.11
CA THR A 571 -25.61 8.80 -28.20
C THR A 571 -24.83 9.04 -29.50
N SER A 572 -24.78 8.02 -30.35
CA SER A 572 -24.30 8.11 -31.74
C SER A 572 -25.19 9.00 -32.58
#